data_AF-A0A7C5ZGG1-F1
#
_entry.id   AF-A0A7C5ZGG1-F1
#
_cell.length_a   1.000
_cell.length_b   1.000
_cell.length_c   1.000
_cell.angle_alpha   90.00
_cell.angle_beta   90.00
_cell.angle_gamma   90.00
#
_symmetry.space_group_name_H-M   'P 1'
#
loop_
_entity.id
_entity.type
_entity.pdbx_description
1 polymer ?
#
loop_
_entity_poly.entity_id
_entity_poly.type
_entity_poly.pdbx_seq_one_letter_code
_entity_poly.pdbx_strand_id
1 'polypeptide(L)'
;MRGLDAAEDAELLPLKVNCVTMRGTNDDEFVDFARLSLSRRLTVRFIEYMPLGDAVLMHGPGHRADGRGRNGQASHLSSALNPLPAIHASEIGPAGGCGAQDRGDVLVPEAEVRARIENELGPLVPVDRASEAGVGPASVYRLAQGDPKGRIGFISAMSAPFCATCNRLRLTADGVLRSCLFEGGEVPIRELMRSFKDPAQRRRAVAHAMTECVRLKPDAHGAHGNQQMSRIGG
;
A
#
# COMPACT_ATOMS: atom_id res chain seq x y z
N MET A 1 18.90 4.13 7.37
CA MET A 1 18.84 5.11 6.26
C MET A 1 19.63 4.74 5.01
N ARG A 2 20.65 3.88 5.06
CA ARG A 2 21.51 3.54 3.89
C ARG A 2 20.79 3.23 2.56
N GLY A 3 19.60 2.63 2.58
CA GLY A 3 18.83 2.40 1.36
C GLY A 3 18.27 3.67 0.72
N LEU A 4 17.83 4.64 1.55
CA LEU A 4 17.43 5.96 1.07
C LEU A 4 18.64 6.74 0.57
N ASP A 5 19.75 6.70 1.33
CA ASP A 5 20.99 7.37 0.94
C ASP A 5 21.48 6.85 -0.42
N ALA A 6 21.53 5.52 -0.62
CA ALA A 6 21.90 4.91 -1.90
C ALA A 6 20.93 5.26 -3.05
N ALA A 7 19.64 5.43 -2.77
CA ALA A 7 18.66 5.82 -3.79
C ALA A 7 18.76 7.31 -4.17
N GLU A 8 19.12 8.17 -3.21
CA GLU A 8 19.44 9.58 -3.46
C GLU A 8 20.73 9.70 -4.28
N ASP A 9 21.78 8.96 -3.90
CA ASP A 9 23.06 8.93 -4.62
C ASP A 9 22.92 8.42 -6.07
N ALA A 10 21.97 7.51 -6.30
CA ALA A 10 21.63 6.99 -7.62
C ALA A 10 20.62 7.86 -8.39
N GLU A 11 20.27 9.04 -7.87
CA GLU A 11 19.32 10.00 -8.47
C GLU A 11 17.94 9.40 -8.80
N LEU A 12 17.44 8.45 -8.00
CA LEU A 12 16.11 7.82 -8.16
C LEU A 12 14.99 8.75 -7.65
N LEU A 13 14.94 9.97 -8.18
CA LEU A 13 14.09 11.04 -7.69
C LEU A 13 12.82 11.23 -8.52
N PRO A 14 11.71 11.69 -7.89
CA PRO A 14 11.57 11.92 -6.45
C PRO A 14 11.30 10.62 -5.68
N LEU A 15 11.94 10.50 -4.51
CA LEU A 15 11.70 9.37 -3.61
C LEU A 15 10.35 9.47 -2.92
N LYS A 16 9.73 8.32 -2.64
CA LYS A 16 8.45 8.23 -1.95
C LYS A 16 8.54 7.18 -0.85
N VAL A 17 8.16 7.57 0.36
CA VAL A 17 8.00 6.65 1.49
C VAL A 17 6.52 6.56 1.80
N ASN A 18 5.97 5.36 1.84
CA ASN A 18 4.58 5.14 2.25
C ASN A 18 4.58 4.66 3.70
N CYS A 19 3.85 5.36 4.57
CA CYS A 19 3.63 5.03 5.97
C CYS A 19 2.14 4.74 6.16
N VAL A 20 1.80 3.52 6.58
CA VAL A 20 0.42 3.18 6.93
C VAL A 20 0.15 3.64 8.36
N THR A 21 -0.91 4.41 8.59
CA THR A 21 -1.18 5.06 9.88
C THR A 21 -2.07 4.20 10.76
N MET A 22 -1.55 3.81 11.94
CA MET A 22 -2.18 2.82 12.80
C MET A 22 -2.10 3.20 14.28
N ARG A 23 -3.27 3.34 14.91
CA ARG A 23 -3.40 3.68 16.33
C ARG A 23 -2.80 2.59 17.21
N GLY A 24 -2.07 3.00 18.25
CA GLY A 24 -1.39 2.12 19.20
C GLY A 24 -0.32 1.24 18.55
N THR A 25 0.19 1.64 17.39
CA THR A 25 1.23 0.90 16.65
C THR A 25 2.37 1.82 16.23
N ASN A 26 2.06 2.93 15.54
CA ASN A 26 3.07 3.88 15.06
C ASN A 26 2.58 5.34 15.10
N ASP A 27 1.54 5.62 15.89
CA ASP A 27 0.89 6.93 15.90
C ASP A 27 1.67 8.01 16.66
N ASP A 28 2.67 7.61 17.41
CA ASP A 28 3.72 8.44 17.99
C ASP A 28 4.80 8.84 16.95
N GLU A 29 4.95 8.11 15.85
CA GLU A 29 6.04 8.31 14.88
C GLU A 29 5.70 9.28 13.74
N PHE A 30 4.42 9.69 13.59
CA PHE A 30 3.96 10.44 12.41
C PHE A 30 4.72 11.75 12.18
N VAL A 31 4.95 12.51 13.24
CA VAL A 31 5.64 13.80 13.17
C VAL A 31 7.12 13.59 12.80
N ASP A 32 7.76 12.54 13.31
CA ASP A 32 9.15 12.22 13.00
C ASP A 32 9.33 11.83 11.54
N PHE A 33 8.42 11.03 10.99
CA PHE A 33 8.42 10.75 9.56
C PHE A 33 8.20 12.02 8.75
N ALA A 34 7.22 12.86 9.10
CA ALA A 34 6.97 14.12 8.42
C ALA A 34 8.20 15.05 8.43
N ARG A 35 8.97 15.08 9.52
CA ARG A 35 10.20 15.88 9.66
C ARG A 35 11.27 15.52 8.62
N LEU A 36 11.26 14.30 8.07
CA LEU A 36 12.18 13.92 6.98
C LEU A 36 12.00 14.78 5.72
N SER A 37 10.80 15.33 5.48
CA SER A 37 10.55 16.19 4.32
C SER A 37 11.24 17.56 4.42
N LEU A 38 11.72 17.97 5.60
CA LEU A 38 12.48 19.20 5.75
C LEU A 38 13.86 19.08 5.09
N SER A 39 14.57 17.98 5.37
CA SER A 39 15.98 17.83 5.00
C SER A 39 16.23 16.96 3.76
N ARG A 40 15.23 16.18 3.29
CA ARG A 40 15.38 15.23 2.18
C ARG A 40 14.41 15.49 1.03
N ARG A 41 14.84 15.13 -0.18
CA ARG A 41 14.06 15.27 -1.43
C ARG A 41 13.10 14.08 -1.61
N LEU A 42 12.24 13.87 -0.61
CA LEU A 42 11.30 12.76 -0.59
C LEU A 42 9.88 13.22 -0.25
N THR A 43 8.90 12.46 -0.73
CA THR A 43 7.50 12.60 -0.32
C THR A 43 7.16 11.51 0.69
N VAL A 44 6.88 11.90 1.94
CA VAL A 44 6.31 10.97 2.93
C VAL A 44 4.82 10.92 2.74
N ARG A 45 4.26 9.73 2.56
CA ARG A 45 2.84 9.51 2.27
C ARG A 45 2.21 8.75 3.41
N PHE A 46 1.34 9.41 4.16
CA PHE A 46 0.52 8.79 5.18
C PHE A 46 -0.71 8.17 4.51
N ILE A 47 -0.89 6.87 4.72
CA ILE A 47 -1.95 6.06 4.12
C ILE A 47 -2.80 5.53 5.26
N GLU A 48 -4.09 5.85 5.24
CA GLU A 48 -5.00 5.28 6.21
C GLU A 48 -4.95 3.76 6.17
N TYR A 49 -4.95 3.15 7.35
CA TYR A 49 -5.02 1.70 7.46
C TYR A 49 -6.28 1.17 6.76
N MET A 50 -6.05 0.16 5.91
CA MET A 50 -7.06 -0.49 5.09
C MET A 50 -7.11 -1.98 5.49
N PRO A 51 -8.21 -2.45 6.12
CA PRO A 51 -8.32 -3.85 6.52
C PRO A 51 -8.57 -4.73 5.29
N LEU A 52 -7.48 -5.21 4.70
CA LEU A 52 -7.48 -6.10 3.53
C LEU A 52 -7.29 -7.56 3.97
N GLY A 53 -8.25 -8.42 3.62
CA GLY A 53 -8.32 -9.83 3.97
C GLY A 53 -9.23 -10.10 5.17
N ASP A 54 -9.81 -11.31 5.23
CA ASP A 54 -10.60 -11.77 6.37
C ASP A 54 -9.71 -11.88 7.61
N ALA A 55 -9.98 -11.03 8.59
CA ALA A 55 -9.58 -11.24 9.98
C ALA A 55 -10.80 -11.29 10.91
N VAL A 56 -11.96 -11.65 10.37
CA VAL A 56 -13.17 -11.94 11.16
C VAL A 56 -13.88 -13.06 10.40
N LEU A 57 -14.00 -14.30 10.87
CA LEU A 57 -14.83 -14.72 12.00
C LEU A 57 -14.37 -16.08 12.54
N MET A 58 -13.71 -16.12 13.71
CA MET A 58 -13.74 -17.29 14.60
C MET A 58 -13.72 -16.83 16.06
N HIS A 59 -14.76 -16.11 16.48
CA HIS A 59 -15.20 -16.10 17.89
C HIS A 59 -16.72 -16.25 17.93
N GLY A 60 -17.16 -17.50 17.76
CA GLY A 60 -18.37 -18.04 18.38
C GLY A 60 -17.94 -19.23 19.26
N PRO A 61 -18.54 -19.45 20.44
CA PRO A 61 -18.03 -20.43 21.38
C PRO A 61 -18.27 -21.86 20.87
N GLY A 62 -17.19 -22.62 20.66
CA GLY A 62 -17.22 -24.09 20.71
C GLY A 62 -17.22 -24.86 19.40
N HIS A 63 -16.05 -25.00 18.75
CA HIS A 63 -15.71 -26.28 18.12
C HIS A 63 -14.19 -26.48 18.05
N ARG A 64 -13.69 -27.49 18.79
CA ARG A 64 -12.29 -27.93 18.74
C ARG A 64 -12.08 -28.70 17.44
N ALA A 65 -11.15 -28.24 16.59
CA ALA A 65 -10.62 -29.04 15.49
C ALA A 65 -9.20 -29.49 15.83
N ASP A 66 -9.03 -30.81 15.85
CA ASP A 66 -7.85 -31.60 16.16
C ASP A 66 -6.63 -31.21 15.32
N GLY A 67 -5.47 -31.13 15.98
CA GLY A 67 -4.18 -30.87 15.37
C GLY A 67 -3.61 -32.13 14.72
N ARG A 68 -3.05 -32.00 13.52
CA ARG A 68 -2.01 -32.91 13.01
C ARG A 68 -1.28 -32.26 11.83
N GLY A 69 0.03 -32.09 11.99
CA GLY A 69 0.88 -31.21 11.19
C GLY A 69 1.43 -31.78 9.89
N ARG A 70 2.45 -31.10 9.34
CA ARG A 70 3.48 -31.67 8.47
C ARG A 70 4.67 -30.71 8.33
N ASN A 71 5.83 -31.20 8.78
CA ASN A 71 7.17 -30.65 8.57
C ASN A 71 7.57 -30.71 7.08
N GLY A 72 8.31 -29.72 6.60
CA GLY A 72 9.00 -29.74 5.31
C GLY A 72 10.22 -28.82 5.36
N GLN A 73 11.41 -29.42 5.32
CA GLN A 73 12.70 -28.81 5.63
C GLN A 73 13.22 -27.88 4.54
N ALA A 74 13.93 -26.82 4.95
CA ALA A 74 14.73 -25.94 4.11
C ALA A 74 16.01 -26.64 3.65
N SER A 75 16.49 -26.35 2.44
CA SER A 75 17.87 -26.62 2.04
C SER A 75 18.54 -25.39 1.43
N HIS A 76 19.76 -25.21 1.90
CA HIS A 76 20.71 -24.12 1.78
C HIS A 76 21.17 -23.80 0.35
N LEU A 77 21.48 -22.51 0.09
CA LEU A 77 22.66 -22.06 -0.66
C LEU A 77 23.06 -20.66 -0.14
N SER A 78 24.32 -20.51 0.25
CA SER A 78 24.93 -19.29 0.84
C SER A 78 26.06 -18.79 -0.06
N SER A 79 26.14 -17.46 -0.26
CA SER A 79 27.34 -16.62 -0.46
C SER A 79 26.95 -15.35 -1.25
N ALA A 80 27.49 -14.15 -1.08
CA ALA A 80 28.35 -13.54 -0.09
C ALA A 80 28.21 -12.02 -0.31
N LEU A 81 27.71 -11.27 0.68
CA LEU A 81 27.81 -9.82 0.79
C LEU A 81 28.01 -9.48 2.27
N ASN A 82 28.98 -8.62 2.58
CA ASN A 82 29.27 -8.18 3.96
C ASN A 82 28.01 -7.59 4.62
N PRO A 83 27.67 -7.98 5.87
CA PRO A 83 26.38 -7.66 6.45
C PRO A 83 26.33 -6.21 6.93
N LEU A 84 25.34 -5.49 6.41
CA LEU A 84 24.69 -4.37 7.07
C LEU A 84 24.34 -4.80 8.53
N PRO A 85 24.51 -3.96 9.58
CA PRO A 85 24.01 -4.24 10.93
C PRO A 85 22.64 -4.89 10.87
N ALA A 86 22.54 -6.05 11.54
CA ALA A 86 21.36 -6.88 11.54
C ALA A 86 20.21 -6.09 12.17
N ILE A 87 19.22 -5.74 11.34
CA ILE A 87 17.89 -5.42 11.84
C ILE A 87 17.39 -6.73 12.44
N HIS A 88 17.13 -6.75 13.73
CA HIS A 88 16.73 -8.00 14.39
C HIS A 88 15.39 -8.43 13.78
N ALA A 89 15.24 -9.71 13.44
CA ALA A 89 13.99 -10.24 12.87
C ALA A 89 12.77 -10.06 13.80
N SER A 90 12.99 -9.72 15.07
CA SER A 90 11.95 -9.29 16.01
C SER A 90 11.46 -7.85 15.80
N GLU A 91 12.21 -7.02 15.07
CA GLU A 91 11.88 -5.64 14.70
C GLU A 91 11.18 -5.58 13.32
N ILE A 92 11.27 -6.65 12.54
CA ILE A 92 10.54 -6.82 11.28
C ILE A 92 9.31 -7.67 11.58
N GLY A 93 8.16 -7.03 11.75
CA GLY A 93 6.87 -7.72 11.87
C GLY A 93 6.62 -8.67 10.68
N PRO A 94 5.84 -9.75 10.87
CA PRO A 94 5.60 -10.73 9.83
C PRO A 94 5.08 -10.06 8.56
N ALA A 95 5.60 -10.47 7.40
CA ALA A 95 5.03 -10.13 6.10
C ALA A 95 3.66 -10.81 5.95
N GLY A 96 2.63 -10.23 6.57
CA GLY A 96 1.27 -10.76 6.56
C GLY A 96 0.57 -10.51 7.89
N GLY A 97 -0.53 -9.75 7.83
CA GLY A 97 -1.47 -9.53 8.94
C GLY A 97 -0.87 -8.81 10.14
N CYS A 98 -0.92 -7.49 10.16
CA CYS A 98 -0.83 -6.80 11.44
C CYS A 98 -2.02 -7.27 12.28
N GLY A 99 -1.80 -7.88 13.46
CA GLY A 99 -2.86 -8.24 14.42
C GLY A 99 -3.75 -7.07 14.86
N ALA A 100 -3.51 -5.88 14.33
CA ALA A 100 -4.44 -4.77 14.27
C ALA A 100 -5.80 -5.07 13.63
N GLN A 101 -5.89 -6.10 12.77
CA GLN A 101 -7.17 -6.43 12.14
C GLN A 101 -8.26 -6.85 13.16
N ASP A 102 -7.85 -7.27 14.37
CA ASP A 102 -8.74 -7.67 15.47
C ASP A 102 -9.11 -6.52 16.41
N ARG A 103 -8.55 -5.32 16.21
CA ARG A 103 -8.79 -4.15 17.06
C ARG A 103 -9.68 -3.16 16.30
N GLY A 104 -10.91 -2.97 16.79
CA GLY A 104 -11.91 -2.09 16.15
C GLY A 104 -11.52 -0.60 16.04
N ASP A 105 -10.49 -0.15 16.73
CA ASP A 105 -10.03 1.25 16.74
C ASP A 105 -8.52 1.36 16.41
N VAL A 106 -8.15 0.97 15.19
CA VAL A 106 -6.77 1.14 14.67
C VAL A 106 -6.67 2.25 13.63
N LEU A 107 -7.79 2.68 13.05
CA LEU A 107 -7.78 3.73 12.05
C LEU A 107 -7.39 5.07 12.70
N VAL A 108 -6.33 5.68 12.17
CA VAL A 108 -6.05 7.11 12.39
C VAL A 108 -6.40 7.85 11.12
N PRO A 109 -7.50 8.64 11.11
CA PRO A 109 -7.91 9.39 9.93
C PRO A 109 -6.86 10.41 9.52
N GLU A 110 -6.81 10.69 8.22
CA GLU A 110 -5.92 11.66 7.61
C GLU A 110 -5.94 13.03 8.32
N ALA A 111 -7.12 13.53 8.67
CA ALA A 111 -7.27 14.80 9.37
C ALA A 111 -6.59 14.83 10.74
N GLU A 112 -6.59 13.71 11.47
CA GLU A 112 -5.92 13.60 12.77
C GLU A 112 -4.39 13.61 12.58
N VAL A 113 -3.87 12.87 11.60
CA VAL A 113 -2.44 12.84 11.27
C VAL A 113 -1.96 14.22 10.85
N ARG A 114 -2.73 14.89 9.98
CA ARG A 114 -2.45 16.25 9.52
C ARG A 114 -2.39 17.23 10.68
N ALA A 115 -3.38 17.21 11.57
CA ALA A 115 -3.44 18.11 12.72
C ALA A 115 -2.21 17.94 13.63
N ARG A 116 -1.78 16.69 13.89
CA ARG A 116 -0.55 16.41 14.66
C ARG A 116 0.68 17.01 13.99
N ILE A 117 0.81 16.86 12.68
CA ILE A 117 1.93 17.43 11.91
C ILE A 117 1.90 18.95 11.94
N GLU A 118 0.73 19.57 11.73
CA GLU A 118 0.58 21.02 11.70
C GLU A 118 0.88 21.67 13.06
N ASN A 119 0.47 21.02 14.14
CA ASN A 119 0.75 21.49 15.51
C ASN A 119 2.25 21.54 15.82
N GLU A 120 3.03 20.56 15.34
CA GLU A 120 4.45 20.42 15.69
C GLU A 120 5.40 21.06 14.66
N LEU A 121 5.09 20.96 13.36
CA LEU A 121 5.96 21.39 12.27
C LEU A 121 5.48 22.67 11.58
N GLY A 122 4.24 23.09 11.85
CA GLY A 122 3.60 24.27 11.26
C GLY A 122 2.71 23.97 10.05
N PRO A 123 2.08 25.00 9.49
CA PRO A 123 0.96 24.83 8.55
C PRO A 123 1.38 24.16 7.23
N LEU A 124 0.49 23.35 6.68
CA LEU A 124 0.68 22.66 5.41
C LEU A 124 -0.01 23.42 4.27
N VAL A 125 0.74 23.69 3.21
CA VAL A 125 0.24 24.37 2.01
C VAL A 125 0.05 23.33 0.90
N PRO A 126 -1.13 23.27 0.25
CA PRO A 126 -1.36 22.38 -0.87
C PRO A 126 -0.34 22.60 -1.99
N VAL A 127 0.13 21.51 -2.59
CA VAL A 127 0.97 21.55 -3.79
C VAL A 127 0.09 21.27 -5.00
N ASP A 128 0.31 22.03 -6.08
CA ASP A 128 -0.40 21.78 -7.34
C ASP A 128 -0.09 20.37 -7.84
N ARG A 129 -1.14 19.60 -8.10
CA ARG A 129 -1.06 18.23 -8.62
C ARG A 129 -0.30 18.15 -9.94
N ALA A 130 -0.32 19.20 -10.76
CA ALA A 130 0.47 19.26 -11.99
C ALA A 130 1.99 19.29 -11.74
N SER A 131 2.41 19.72 -10.55
CA SER A 131 3.82 19.80 -10.12
C SER A 131 4.31 18.54 -9.37
N GLU A 132 3.45 17.53 -9.23
CA GLU A 132 3.80 16.23 -8.66
C GLU A 132 4.24 15.25 -9.75
N ALA A 133 5.44 14.69 -9.59
CA ALA A 133 5.87 13.60 -10.46
C ALA A 133 5.12 12.31 -10.09
N GLY A 134 4.20 11.89 -10.96
CA GLY A 134 3.52 10.58 -10.91
C GLY A 134 2.02 10.64 -10.61
N VAL A 135 1.31 9.59 -11.04
CA VAL A 135 -0.16 9.50 -10.95
C VAL A 135 -0.56 8.77 -9.66
N GLY A 136 -0.95 9.52 -8.62
CA GLY A 136 -1.27 9.01 -7.28
C GLY A 136 -2.62 9.51 -6.75
N PRO A 137 -3.27 8.81 -5.80
CA PRO A 137 -4.46 9.32 -5.14
C PRO A 137 -4.15 10.32 -4.02
N ALA A 138 -2.87 10.53 -3.69
CA ALA A 138 -2.48 11.33 -2.55
C ALA A 138 -2.77 12.81 -2.78
N SER A 139 -3.36 13.46 -1.78
CA SER A 139 -3.36 14.92 -1.66
C SER A 139 -2.00 15.34 -1.10
N VAL A 140 -1.27 16.17 -1.84
CA VAL A 140 0.13 16.50 -1.51
C VAL A 140 0.25 17.94 -1.02
N TYR A 141 1.09 18.12 -0.01
CA TYR A 141 1.35 19.36 0.70
C TYR A 141 2.86 19.56 0.87
N ARG A 142 3.22 20.80 1.17
CA ARG A 142 4.53 21.19 1.67
C ARG A 142 4.38 21.94 2.97
N LEU A 143 5.39 21.91 3.83
CA LEU A 143 5.44 22.81 4.99
C LEU A 143 5.54 24.26 4.50
N ALA A 144 4.80 25.16 5.14
CA ALA A 144 4.84 26.59 4.81
C ALA A 144 6.19 27.22 5.19
N GLN A 145 6.86 26.64 6.18
CA GLN A 145 8.06 27.14 6.83
C GLN A 145 9.22 26.13 6.79
N GLY A 146 10.43 26.60 7.06
CA GLY A 146 11.62 25.75 7.20
C GLY A 146 12.29 25.29 5.90
N ASP A 147 11.95 25.91 4.76
CA ASP A 147 12.50 25.59 3.43
C ASP A 147 12.55 24.08 3.12
N PRO A 148 11.38 23.40 3.09
CA PRO A 148 11.33 21.95 2.98
C PRO A 148 11.83 21.47 1.61
N LYS A 149 12.78 20.54 1.61
CA LYS A 149 13.27 19.89 0.39
C LYS A 149 12.30 18.85 -0.19
N GLY A 150 11.39 18.35 0.64
CA GLY A 150 10.47 17.27 0.36
C GLY A 150 9.00 17.68 0.52
N ARG A 151 8.12 16.69 0.50
CA ARG A 151 6.67 16.88 0.54
C ARG A 151 5.99 15.89 1.51
N ILE A 152 4.75 16.20 1.87
CA ILE A 152 3.91 15.35 2.71
C ILE A 152 2.63 15.05 1.94
N GLY A 153 2.31 13.78 1.76
CA GLY A 153 1.12 13.31 1.07
C GLY A 153 0.19 12.57 2.00
N PHE A 154 -1.11 12.67 1.75
CA PHE A 154 -2.10 11.91 2.47
C PHE A 154 -3.00 11.11 1.53
N ILE A 155 -3.30 9.86 1.90
CA ILE A 155 -4.23 8.98 1.19
C ILE A 155 -5.34 8.57 2.14
N SER A 156 -6.47 9.27 2.04
CA SER A 156 -7.67 9.07 2.85
C SER A 156 -8.52 7.91 2.32
N ALA A 157 -7.97 6.70 2.30
CA ALA A 157 -8.62 5.56 1.65
C ALA A 157 -9.94 5.14 2.32
N MET A 158 -10.14 5.46 3.60
CA MET A 158 -11.31 5.07 4.37
C MET A 158 -12.19 6.28 4.73
N SER A 159 -11.60 7.38 5.19
CA SER A 159 -12.35 8.55 5.67
C SER A 159 -12.85 9.46 4.54
N ALA A 160 -12.15 9.52 3.41
CA ALA A 160 -12.55 10.31 2.23
C ALA A 160 -12.12 9.61 0.92
N PRO A 161 -12.81 8.51 0.53
CA PRO A 161 -12.39 7.66 -0.58
C PRO A 161 -12.32 8.40 -1.92
N PHE A 162 -11.35 8.04 -2.76
CA PHE A 162 -11.08 8.65 -4.08
C PHE A 162 -11.59 7.81 -5.26
N CYS A 163 -12.55 6.90 -5.03
CA CYS A 163 -13.03 5.93 -6.02
C CYS A 163 -13.54 6.58 -7.31
N ALA A 164 -14.22 7.72 -7.21
CA ALA A 164 -14.74 8.48 -8.35
C ALA A 164 -13.66 8.92 -9.37
N THR A 165 -12.39 9.01 -8.95
CA THR A 165 -11.27 9.38 -9.83
C THR A 165 -10.27 8.22 -10.02
N CYS A 166 -10.58 7.04 -9.49
CA CYS A 166 -9.68 5.89 -9.51
C CYS A 166 -9.59 5.25 -10.90
N ASN A 167 -8.41 5.32 -11.51
CA ASN A 167 -8.14 4.80 -12.85
C ASN A 167 -7.24 3.54 -12.85
N ARG A 168 -7.18 2.82 -11.73
CA ARG A 168 -6.31 1.63 -11.58
C ARG A 168 -7.08 0.33 -11.79
N LEU A 169 -6.47 -0.55 -12.58
CA LEU A 169 -6.67 -2.00 -12.56
C LEU A 169 -5.43 -2.65 -11.96
N ARG A 170 -5.56 -3.88 -11.47
CA ARG A 170 -4.43 -4.65 -10.92
C ARG A 170 -4.34 -6.01 -11.59
N LEU A 171 -3.13 -6.46 -11.88
CA LEU A 171 -2.87 -7.81 -12.39
C LEU A 171 -2.21 -8.62 -11.27
N THR A 172 -2.86 -9.70 -10.83
CA THR A 172 -2.30 -10.60 -9.83
C THR A 172 -1.20 -11.48 -10.43
N ALA A 173 -0.35 -12.07 -9.58
CA ALA A 173 0.70 -12.99 -10.00
C ALA A 173 0.15 -14.24 -10.74
N ASP A 174 -1.07 -14.66 -10.41
CA ASP A 174 -1.75 -15.79 -11.06
C ASP A 174 -2.38 -15.41 -12.41
N GLY A 175 -2.27 -14.15 -12.84
CA GLY A 175 -2.73 -13.68 -14.14
C GLY A 175 -4.23 -13.38 -14.18
N VAL A 176 -4.74 -12.74 -13.12
CA VAL A 176 -6.12 -12.26 -13.00
C VAL A 176 -6.12 -10.73 -12.94
N LEU A 177 -6.91 -10.08 -13.79
CA LEU A 177 -7.19 -8.65 -13.68
C LEU A 177 -8.23 -8.42 -12.58
N ARG A 178 -7.98 -7.47 -11.69
CA ARG A 178 -8.93 -6.99 -10.69
C ARG A 178 -9.35 -5.56 -11.00
N SER A 179 -10.64 -5.28 -10.90
CA SER A 179 -11.22 -3.95 -11.10
C SER A 179 -10.92 -2.98 -9.95
N CYS A 180 -10.60 -3.53 -8.78
CA CYS A 180 -10.38 -2.79 -7.53
C CYS A 180 -9.42 -3.53 -6.59
N LEU A 181 -8.89 -2.79 -5.61
CA LEU A 181 -8.04 -3.34 -4.55
C LEU A 181 -8.85 -4.12 -3.50
N PHE A 182 -10.02 -3.61 -3.09
CA PHE A 182 -10.85 -4.17 -2.02
C PHE A 182 -11.89 -5.16 -2.56
N GLU A 183 -12.80 -4.62 -3.34
CA GLU A 183 -14.06 -5.22 -3.77
C GLU A 183 -14.25 -4.91 -5.24
N GLY A 184 -14.62 -5.91 -6.03
CA GLY A 184 -14.91 -5.73 -7.45
C GLY A 184 -14.77 -7.03 -8.22
N GLY A 185 -14.97 -6.95 -9.53
CA GLY A 185 -14.84 -8.11 -10.39
C GLY A 185 -13.42 -8.47 -10.76
N GLU A 186 -13.29 -9.74 -11.13
CA GLU A 186 -12.05 -10.37 -11.56
C GLU A 186 -12.22 -10.93 -12.97
N VAL A 187 -11.20 -10.74 -13.80
CA VAL A 187 -11.18 -11.26 -15.17
C VAL A 187 -9.88 -12.03 -15.39
N PRO A 188 -9.92 -13.37 -15.51
CA PRO A 188 -8.75 -14.17 -15.83
C PRO A 188 -8.19 -13.79 -17.20
N ILE A 189 -6.89 -13.46 -17.27
CA ILE A 189 -6.23 -13.07 -18.53
C ILE A 189 -5.12 -14.06 -18.94
N ARG A 190 -4.66 -14.90 -18.00
CA ARG A 190 -3.57 -15.86 -18.25
C ARG A 190 -3.82 -16.76 -19.46
N GLU A 191 -4.99 -17.39 -19.52
CA GLU A 191 -5.32 -18.31 -20.61
C GLU A 191 -5.58 -17.59 -21.93
N LEU A 192 -6.11 -16.37 -21.90
CA LEU A 192 -6.23 -15.52 -23.11
C LEU A 192 -4.85 -15.21 -23.72
N MET A 193 -3.85 -14.95 -22.87
CA MET A 193 -2.48 -14.69 -23.32
C MET A 193 -1.80 -15.92 -23.94
N ARG A 194 -2.21 -17.13 -23.53
CA ARG A 194 -1.62 -18.42 -23.94
C ARG A 194 -2.33 -19.06 -25.13
N SER A 195 -3.64 -18.85 -25.27
CA SER A 195 -4.48 -19.57 -26.24
C SER A 195 -4.42 -19.00 -27.65
N PHE A 196 -4.26 -17.67 -27.80
CA PHE A 196 -4.25 -17.02 -29.12
C PHE A 196 -2.85 -16.96 -29.72
N LYS A 197 -2.56 -17.82 -30.72
CA LYS A 197 -1.30 -17.78 -31.47
C LYS A 197 -1.14 -16.50 -32.28
N ASP A 198 -2.20 -16.03 -32.94
CA ASP A 198 -2.22 -14.76 -33.67
C ASP A 198 -2.14 -13.55 -32.71
N PRO A 199 -1.11 -12.69 -32.81
CA PRO A 199 -0.96 -11.49 -31.99
C PRO A 199 -2.13 -10.51 -32.10
N ALA A 200 -2.77 -10.39 -33.28
CA ALA A 200 -3.86 -9.44 -33.47
C ALA A 200 -5.14 -9.90 -32.75
N GLN A 201 -5.49 -11.18 -32.85
CA GLN A 201 -6.56 -11.79 -32.06
C GLN A 201 -6.29 -11.67 -30.56
N ARG A 202 -5.07 -11.97 -30.11
CA ARG A 202 -4.70 -11.87 -28.68
C ARG A 202 -4.88 -10.45 -28.15
N ARG A 203 -4.42 -9.44 -28.89
CA ARG A 203 -4.59 -8.03 -28.52
C ARG A 203 -6.07 -7.66 -28.36
N ARG A 204 -6.93 -8.10 -29.28
CA ARG A 204 -8.39 -7.87 -29.18
C ARG A 204 -9.00 -8.56 -27.96
N ALA A 205 -8.62 -9.81 -27.69
CA ALA A 205 -9.11 -10.55 -26.53
C ALA A 205 -8.68 -9.91 -25.20
N VAL A 206 -7.43 -9.46 -25.10
CA VAL A 206 -6.91 -8.73 -23.94
C VAL A 206 -7.61 -7.38 -23.76
N ALA A 207 -7.78 -6.61 -24.83
CA ALA A 207 -8.49 -5.34 -24.77
C ALA A 207 -9.94 -5.53 -24.29
N HIS A 208 -10.63 -6.55 -24.81
CA HIS A 208 -11.97 -6.90 -24.35
C HIS A 208 -11.97 -7.27 -22.85
N ALA A 209 -11.05 -8.13 -22.40
CA ALA A 209 -10.93 -8.50 -20.98
C ALA A 209 -10.67 -7.29 -20.07
N MET A 210 -9.86 -6.33 -20.51
CA MET A 210 -9.64 -5.07 -19.79
C MET A 210 -10.92 -4.23 -19.72
N THR A 211 -11.66 -4.08 -20.82
CA THR A 211 -12.94 -3.37 -20.85
C THR A 211 -13.96 -4.00 -19.89
N GLU A 212 -14.09 -5.32 -19.91
CA GLU A 212 -14.97 -6.03 -18.97
C GLU A 212 -14.53 -5.81 -17.52
N CYS A 213 -13.22 -5.87 -17.26
CA CYS A 213 -12.70 -5.62 -15.92
C CYS A 213 -13.00 -4.19 -15.44
N VAL A 214 -12.95 -3.18 -16.31
CA VAL A 214 -13.32 -1.79 -15.96
C VAL A 214 -14.80 -1.69 -15.61
N ARG A 215 -15.69 -2.39 -16.34
CA ARG A 215 -17.14 -2.39 -16.08
C ARG A 215 -17.51 -2.98 -14.72
N LEU A 216 -16.67 -3.86 -14.18
CA LEU A 216 -16.84 -4.47 -12.87
C LEU A 216 -16.27 -3.62 -11.72
N LYS A 217 -15.91 -2.36 -11.98
CA LYS A 217 -15.44 -1.44 -10.95
C LYS A 217 -16.65 -0.95 -10.14
N PRO A 218 -16.64 -1.06 -8.80
CA PRO A 218 -17.71 -0.48 -8.00
C PRO A 218 -17.59 1.04 -7.95
N ASP A 219 -18.69 1.72 -7.66
CA ASP A 219 -18.72 3.19 -7.47
C ASP A 219 -17.87 3.61 -6.25
N ALA A 220 -17.94 2.81 -5.19
CA ALA A 220 -17.10 2.89 -4.00
C ALA A 220 -16.89 1.48 -3.41
N HIS A 221 -15.79 1.25 -2.71
CA HIS A 221 -15.58 -0.01 -2.01
C HIS A 221 -16.22 -0.02 -0.62
N GLY A 222 -16.60 -1.20 -0.13
CA GLY A 222 -16.98 -1.40 1.27
C GLY A 222 -15.81 -1.26 2.27
N ALA A 223 -16.12 -1.50 3.54
CA ALA A 223 -15.18 -1.34 4.65
C ALA A 223 -14.11 -2.45 4.74
N HIS A 224 -14.33 -3.59 4.08
CA HIS A 224 -13.46 -4.77 4.16
C HIS A 224 -13.13 -5.30 2.76
N GLY A 225 -11.90 -5.75 2.57
CA GLY A 225 -11.45 -6.37 1.31
C GLY A 225 -11.28 -7.88 1.47
N ASN A 226 -11.51 -8.63 0.39
CA ASN A 226 -11.57 -10.11 0.46
C ASN A 226 -10.21 -10.79 0.24
N GLN A 227 -9.11 -10.04 0.12
CA GLN A 227 -7.82 -10.56 -0.31
C GLN A 227 -6.66 -9.83 0.37
N GLN A 228 -5.54 -10.52 0.56
CA GLN A 228 -4.33 -9.95 1.16
C GLN A 228 -3.50 -9.16 0.14
N MET A 229 -2.87 -8.07 0.60
CA MET A 229 -2.03 -7.20 -0.22
C MET A 229 -0.94 -7.94 -1.01
N SER A 230 -0.31 -8.94 -0.40
CA SER A 230 0.75 -9.76 -1.00
C SER A 230 0.33 -10.47 -2.29
N ARG A 231 -0.97 -10.75 -2.48
CA ARG A 231 -1.52 -11.44 -3.66
C ARG A 231 -1.98 -10.51 -4.77
N ILE A 232 -2.13 -9.22 -4.47
CA ILE A 232 -2.79 -8.23 -5.34
C ILE A 232 -1.76 -7.28 -6.01
N GLY A 233 -0.49 -7.36 -5.62
CA GLY A 233 0.59 -6.51 -6.14
C GLY A 233 0.67 -5.18 -5.38
N GLY A 234 1.08 -5.26 -4.12
CA GLY A 234 1.48 -4.12 -3.29
C GLY A 234 2.94 -3.79 -3.49
#